data_AF-A0A2D7EVD7-F1
#
_entry.id   AF-A0A2D7EVD7-F1
#
_cell.length_a   1.000
_cell.length_b   1.000
_cell.length_c   1.000
_cell.angle_alpha   90.00
_cell.angle_beta   90.00
_cell.angle_gamma   90.00
#
_symmetry.space_group_name_H-M   'P 1'
#
loop_
_entity.id
_entity.type
_entity.pdbx_description
1 polymer ?
#
loop_
_entity_poly.entity_id
_entity_poly.type
_entity_poly.pdbx_seq_one_letter_code
_entity_poly.pdbx_strand_id
1 'polypeptide(L)' 'MADELTELEARIFEWIRQSDFETVAWSTSKAAKSFKVKENEVYEAVAALTRKVPDRIQVFYKEGSLHIAAE' A
#
# COMPACT_ATOMS: atom_id res chain seq x y z
N MET A 1 13.66 2.16 -16.35
CA MET A 1 12.57 1.22 -16.66
C MET A 1 11.66 1.25 -15.45
N ALA A 2 10.44 1.77 -15.59
CA ALA A 2 9.45 1.62 -14.53
C ALA A 2 9.19 0.12 -14.41
N ASP A 3 9.56 -0.47 -13.28
CA ASP A 3 9.32 -1.89 -13.03
C ASP A 3 7.80 -2.06 -13.04
N GLU A 4 7.27 -2.79 -14.02
CA GLU A 4 5.83 -2.91 -14.22
C GLU A 4 5.20 -3.42 -12.92
N LEU A 5 4.16 -2.74 -12.44
CA LEU A 5 3.47 -3.16 -11.24
C LEU A 5 2.75 -4.47 -11.54
N THR A 6 2.87 -5.44 -10.64
CA THR A 6 2.04 -6.65 -10.72
C THR A 6 0.56 -6.28 -10.56
N GLU A 7 -0.34 -7.17 -10.94
CA GLU A 7 -1.79 -6.90 -10.78
C GLU A 7 -2.14 -6.58 -9.31
N LEU A 8 -1.55 -7.30 -8.36
CA LEU A 8 -1.76 -7.05 -6.94
C LEU A 8 -1.20 -5.69 -6.50
N GLU A 9 0.02 -5.36 -6.92
CA GLU A 9 0.65 -4.07 -6.62
C GLU A 9 -0.17 -2.91 -7.18
N ALA A 10 -0.60 -2.98 -8.43
CA ALA A 10 -1.42 -1.95 -9.07
C ALA A 10 -2.78 -1.78 -8.36
N ARG A 11 -3.42 -2.90 -7.96
CA ARG A 11 -4.68 -2.85 -7.24
C ARG A 11 -4.54 -2.30 -5.83
N ILE A 12 -3.47 -2.64 -5.11
CA ILE A 12 -3.17 -2.08 -3.78
C ILE A 12 -2.85 -0.58 -3.91
N PHE A 13 -2.07 -0.19 -4.91
CA PHE A 13 -1.72 1.20 -5.17
C PHE A 13 -2.96 2.05 -5.44
N GLU A 14 -3.84 1.63 -6.35
CA GLU A 14 -5.09 2.33 -6.63
C GLU A 14 -6.02 2.37 -5.42
N TRP A 15 -6.04 1.31 -4.61
CA TRP A 15 -6.83 1.31 -3.39
C TRP A 15 -6.32 2.30 -2.36
N ILE A 16 -4.99 2.41 -2.18
CA ILE A 16 -4.38 3.41 -1.31
C ILE A 16 -4.70 4.81 -1.83
N ARG A 17 -4.54 5.05 -3.14
CA ARG A 17 -4.80 6.35 -3.78
C ARG A 17 -6.25 6.82 -3.65
N GLN A 18 -7.21 5.89 -3.65
CA GLN A 18 -8.64 6.20 -3.50
C GLN A 18 -9.11 6.25 -2.04
N SER A 19 -8.30 5.75 -1.11
CA SER A 19 -8.66 5.64 0.31
C SER A 19 -7.94 6.68 1.15
N ASP A 20 -8.60 7.17 2.19
CA ASP A 20 -8.00 8.15 3.11
C ASP A 20 -7.15 7.47 4.20
N PHE A 21 -6.09 6.77 3.80
CA PHE A 21 -5.14 6.16 4.74
C PHE A 21 -4.13 7.16 5.32
N GLU A 22 -4.23 8.44 4.94
CA GLU A 22 -3.52 9.56 5.56
C GLU A 22 -4.11 9.94 6.92
N THR A 23 -5.43 9.83 7.04
CA THR A 23 -6.14 10.04 8.30
C THR A 23 -6.49 8.73 9.00
N VAL A 24 -6.79 7.66 8.24
CA VAL A 24 -7.15 6.35 8.78
C VAL A 24 -5.92 5.46 8.89
N ALA A 25 -5.72 4.87 10.07
CA ALA A 25 -4.62 3.93 10.30
C ALA A 25 -4.66 2.74 9.32
N TRP A 26 -3.52 2.51 8.66
CA TRP A 26 -3.30 1.35 7.80
C TRP A 26 -3.39 0.06 8.61
N SER A 27 -4.01 -0.95 8.01
CA SER A 27 -4.07 -2.30 8.57
C SER A 27 -3.86 -3.33 7.48
N THR A 28 -2.68 -3.97 7.50
CA THR A 28 -2.35 -5.05 6.55
C THR A 28 -3.36 -6.19 6.62
N SER A 29 -3.85 -6.54 7.80
CA SER A 29 -4.89 -7.56 7.97
C SER A 29 -6.21 -7.18 7.27
N LYS A 30 -6.61 -5.90 7.29
CA LYS A 30 -7.80 -5.44 6.56
C LYS A 30 -7.56 -5.48 5.05
N ALA A 31 -6.41 -5.01 4.60
CA ALA A 31 -6.02 -5.06 3.19
C ALA A 31 -6.05 -6.51 2.67
N ALA A 32 -5.40 -7.44 3.37
CA ALA A 32 -5.35 -8.85 3.02
C ALA A 32 -6.75 -9.46 2.87
N LYS A 33 -7.68 -9.13 3.77
CA LYS A 33 -9.09 -9.55 3.69
C LYS A 33 -9.80 -8.95 2.47
N SER A 34 -9.61 -7.67 2.18
CA SER A 34 -10.22 -7.00 1.02
C SER A 34 -9.76 -7.59 -0.30
N PHE A 35 -8.46 -7.93 -0.42
CA PHE A 35 -7.89 -8.51 -1.63
C PHE A 35 -7.96 -10.04 -1.69
N LYS A 36 -8.42 -10.70 -0.60
CA LYS A 36 -8.47 -12.16 -0.46
C LYS A 36 -7.10 -12.84 -0.65
N VAL A 37 -6.06 -12.21 -0.13
CA VAL A 37 -4.65 -12.68 -0.17
C VAL A 37 -4.11 -12.84 1.26
N LYS A 38 -2.90 -13.38 1.40
CA LYS A 38 -2.20 -13.45 2.68
C LYS A 38 -1.61 -12.09 3.04
N GLU A 39 -1.47 -11.81 4.34
CA GLU A 39 -0.81 -10.58 4.80
C GLU A 39 0.61 -10.43 4.27
N ASN A 40 1.36 -11.53 4.13
CA ASN A 40 2.71 -11.51 3.56
C ASN A 40 2.74 -10.95 2.13
N GLU A 41 1.75 -11.30 1.31
CA GLU A 41 1.65 -10.79 -0.07
C GLU A 41 1.37 -9.28 -0.09
N VAL A 42 0.61 -8.77 0.89
CA VAL A 42 0.40 -7.33 1.04
C VAL A 42 1.66 -6.62 1.50
N TYR A 43 2.41 -7.17 2.46
CA TYR A 43 3.68 -6.59 2.90
C TYR A 43 4.69 -6.50 1.75
N GLU A 44 4.82 -7.58 0.97
CA GLU A 44 5.68 -7.63 -0.20
C GLU A 44 5.25 -6.61 -1.27
N ALA A 45 3.95 -6.51 -1.54
CA ALA A 45 3.42 -5.55 -2.50
C ALA A 45 3.66 -4.09 -2.06
N VAL A 46 3.40 -3.74 -0.80
CA VAL A 46 3.67 -2.38 -0.28
C VAL A 46 5.16 -2.06 -0.34
N ALA A 47 6.04 -3.00 0.03
CA ALA A 47 7.48 -2.82 -0.08
C ALA A 47 7.96 -2.71 -1.54
N ALA A 48 7.33 -3.42 -2.48
CA ALA A 48 7.59 -3.28 -3.90
C ALA A 48 7.16 -1.90 -4.40
N LEU A 49 5.99 -1.40 -3.98
CA LEU A 49 5.51 -0.06 -4.35
C LEU A 49 6.49 1.03 -3.91
N THR A 50 7.01 0.99 -2.68
CA THR A 50 8.00 1.99 -2.23
C THR A 50 9.30 1.96 -3.00
N ARG A 51 9.64 0.83 -3.65
CA ARG A 51 10.82 0.70 -4.51
C ARG A 51 10.55 1.07 -5.97
N LYS A 52 9.39 0.69 -6.50
CA LYS A 52 9.04 0.81 -7.92
C LYS A 52 8.45 2.18 -8.26
N VAL A 53 7.68 2.76 -7.34
CA VAL A 53 7.04 4.07 -7.48
C VAL A 53 7.32 4.98 -6.27
N PRO A 54 8.60 5.17 -5.89
CA PRO A 54 8.98 5.88 -4.65
C PRO A 54 8.43 7.31 -4.56
N ASP A 55 8.28 8.00 -5.69
CA ASP A 55 7.77 9.38 -5.74
C ASP A 55 6.25 9.47 -5.64
N ARG A 56 5.55 8.33 -5.69
CA ARG A 56 4.08 8.25 -5.73
C ARG A 56 3.47 7.52 -4.53
N ILE A 57 4.29 7.05 -3.59
CA ILE A 57 3.83 6.39 -2.38
C ILE A 57 4.65 6.85 -1.20
N GLN A 58 3.98 7.12 -0.08
CA GLN A 58 4.62 7.50 1.17
C GLN A 58 4.09 6.64 2.30
N VAL A 59 4.99 5.98 3.02
CA VAL A 59 4.68 5.22 4.24
C VAL A 59 5.22 6.01 5.43
N PHE A 60 4.37 6.29 6.41
CA PHE A 60 4.74 7.10 7.57
C PHE A 60 3.98 6.67 8.83
N TYR A 61 4.44 7.15 9.98
CA TYR A 61 3.77 6.94 11.26
C TYR A 61 3.12 8.23 11.74
N LYS A 62 1.88 8.12 12.24
CA LYS A 62 1.13 9.22 12.85
C LYS A 62 0.39 8.66 14.06
N GLU A 63 0.56 9.32 15.21
CA GLU A 63 -0.07 8.92 16.48
C GLU A 63 0.18 7.44 16.87
N GLY A 64 1.38 6.92 16.55
CA GLY A 64 1.77 5.54 16.84
C GLY A 64 1.16 4.49 15.89
N SER A 65 0.38 4.91 14.89
CA SER A 65 -0.20 4.05 13.86
C SER A 65 0.55 4.22 12.54
N LEU A 66 0.58 3.17 11.73
CA LEU A 66 1.11 3.19 10.36
C LEU A 66 0.08 3.82 9.44
N HIS A 67 0.52 4.67 8.51
CA HIS A 67 -0.29 5.33 7.51
C HIS A 67 0.41 5.23 6.15
N ILE A 68 -0.38 5.22 5.08
CA ILE A 68 0.12 5.12 3.71
C ILE A 68 -0.63 6.11 2.84
N ALA A 69 0.08 6.93 2.08
CA ALA A 69 -0.46 7.84 1.07
C ALA A 69 0.04 7.44 -0.32
N ALA A 70 -0.75 7.68 -1.36
CA ALA A 70 -0.32 7.48 -2.75
C ALA A 70 -0.96 8.52 -3.70
N GLU A 71 -0.23 8.90 -4.76
CA GLU A 71 -0.66 9.89 -5.79
C GLU A 71 -0.60 9.34 -7.23
#